data_AF-A0A917NIC0-F1
#
_entry.id   AF-A0A917NIC0-F1
#
_cell.length_a   1.000
_cell.length_b   1.000
_cell.length_c   1.000
_cell.angle_alpha   90.00
_cell.angle_beta   90.00
_cell.angle_gamma   90.00
#
_symmetry.space_group_name_H-M   'P 1'
#
loop_
_entity.id
_entity.type
_entity.pdbx_description
1 polymer ?
#
loop_
_entity_poly.entity_id
_entity_poly.type
_entity_poly.pdbx_seq_one_letter_code
_entity_poly.pdbx_strand_id
1 'polypeptide(L)' 'MEDIREFSGTQLEPGTLYGAIARLEEKDWIEALPAENRRRPYRITPAGIAAFHEQAATLQRVTTVGKARLAMLEGF' A
#
# COMPACT_ATOMS: atom_id res chain seq x y z
N MET A 1 4.52 4.58 11.12
CA MET A 1 3.84 5.76 10.55
C MET A 1 4.84 6.68 9.89
N GLU A 2 6.00 6.90 10.53
CA GLU A 2 7.13 7.62 9.94
C GLU A 2 7.54 7.07 8.58
N ASP A 3 7.80 5.75 8.47
CA ASP A 3 8.11 5.08 7.18
C ASP A 3 7.09 5.38 6.05
N ILE A 4 5.79 5.21 6.32
CA ILE A 4 4.73 5.52 5.35
C ILE A 4 4.74 7.00 4.94
N ARG A 5 4.93 7.91 5.89
CA ARG A 5 5.03 9.34 5.60
C ARG A 5 6.24 9.63 4.72
N GLU A 6 7.39 9.03 5.00
CA GLU A 6 8.64 9.25 4.27
C GLU A 6 8.50 8.89 2.80
N PHE A 7 7.98 7.69 2.47
CA PHE A 7 7.90 7.29 1.06
C PHE A 7 6.67 7.83 0.33
N SER A 8 5.54 8.05 1.02
CA SER A 8 4.27 8.44 0.37
C SER A 8 3.98 9.94 0.43
N GLY A 9 4.70 10.69 1.25
CA GLY A 9 4.39 12.09 1.57
C GLY A 9 3.07 12.29 2.33
N THR A 10 2.35 11.21 2.64
CA THR A 10 1.02 11.24 3.25
C THR A 10 1.08 10.82 4.70
N GLN A 11 0.49 11.63 5.58
CA GLN A 11 0.26 11.20 6.96
C GLN A 11 -1.05 10.41 7.02
N LEU A 12 -0.97 9.16 7.46
CA LEU A 12 -2.15 8.40 7.81
C LEU A 12 -2.55 8.73 9.25
N GLU A 13 -3.80 9.15 9.44
CA GLU A 13 -4.37 9.22 10.78
C GLU A 13 -4.54 7.81 11.36
N PRO A 14 -4.45 7.62 12.69
CA PRO A 14 -4.54 6.29 13.30
C PRO A 14 -5.77 5.49 12.83
N GLY A 15 -6.94 6.14 12.74
CA GLY A 15 -8.18 5.49 12.28
C GLY A 15 -8.09 4.99 10.83
N THR A 16 -7.43 5.74 9.94
CA THR A 16 -7.21 5.34 8.54
C THR A 16 -6.24 4.17 8.47
N LEU A 17 -5.16 4.19 9.25
CA LEU A 17 -4.19 3.10 9.30
C LEU A 17 -4.82 1.80 9.79
N TYR A 18 -5.53 1.84 10.93
CA TYR A 18 -6.17 0.64 11.48
C TYR A 18 -7.29 0.12 10.56
N GLY A 19 -8.05 1.02 9.93
CA GLY A 19 -9.03 0.63 8.91
C GLY A 19 -8.39 0.01 7.67
N ALA A 20 -7.18 0.43 7.28
CA ALA A 20 -6.45 -0.21 6.18
C ALA A 20 -5.98 -1.62 6.57
N ILE A 21 -5.40 -1.77 7.76
CA ILE A 21 -4.95 -3.06 8.30
C ILE A 21 -6.12 -4.05 8.38
N ALA A 22 -7.27 -3.64 8.91
CA ALA A 22 -8.46 -4.49 9.00
C ALA A 22 -8.91 -5.01 7.62
N ARG A 23 -8.95 -4.15 6.60
CA ARG A 23 -9.31 -4.56 5.23
C ARG A 23 -8.30 -5.50 4.58
N LEU A 24 -7.01 -5.36 4.91
CA LEU A 24 -5.97 -6.27 4.43
C LEU A 24 -6.12 -7.65 5.08
N GLU A 25 -6.49 -7.70 6.35
CA GLU A 25 -6.78 -8.94 7.08
C GLU A 25 -8.07 -9.61 6.57
N GLU A 26 -9.16 -8.85 6.37
CA GLU A 26 -10.43 -9.32 5.78
C GLU A 26 -10.26 -9.92 4.38
N LYS A 27 -9.21 -9.53 3.65
CA LYS A 27 -8.88 -10.03 2.31
C LYS A 27 -7.90 -11.21 2.33
N ASP A 28 -7.51 -11.69 3.51
CA ASP A 28 -6.44 -12.67 3.71
C ASP A 28 -5.10 -12.24 3.10
N TRP A 29 -4.85 -10.94 2.94
CA TRP A 29 -3.60 -10.42 2.39
C TRP A 29 -2.51 -10.28 3.45
N ILE A 30 -2.92 -10.10 4.71
CA ILE A 30 -2.04 -10.18 5.87
C ILE A 30 -2.68 -11.10 6.92
N GLU A 31 -1.86 -11.63 7.81
CA GLU A 31 -2.30 -12.38 8.98
C GLU A 31 -1.63 -11.84 10.24
N ALA A 32 -2.40 -11.79 11.33
CA ALA A 32 -1.88 -11.43 12.64
C ALA A 32 -0.97 -12.52 13.19
N LEU A 33 0.18 -12.11 13.73
CA LEU A 33 1.09 -12.96 14.47
C LEU A 33 0.79 -12.88 15.97
N PRO A 34 1.31 -13.83 16.79
CA PRO A 34 1.20 -13.77 18.24
C PRO A 34 1.62 -12.39 18.76
N ALA A 35 0.80 -11.82 19.66
CA ALA A 35 1.07 -10.48 20.18
C ALA A 35 2.35 -10.48 21.02
N GLU A 36 3.24 -9.56 20.70
CA GLU A 36 4.43 -9.27 21.50
C GLU A 36 4.17 -7.97 22.28
N ASN A 37 3.82 -8.13 23.56
CA ASN A 37 3.44 -7.04 24.45
C ASN A 37 2.22 -6.24 23.91
N ARG A 38 2.37 -4.92 23.75
CA ARG A 38 1.32 -4.02 23.25
C ARG A 38 1.22 -4.00 21.71
N ARG A 39 2.11 -4.70 21.00
CA ARG A 39 2.12 -4.73 19.53
C ARG A 39 1.53 -6.03 19.03
N ARG A 40 0.62 -5.94 18.07
CA ARG A 40 0.20 -7.05 17.22
C ARG A 40 0.99 -7.00 15.91
N PRO A 41 2.04 -7.82 15.75
CA PRO A 41 2.74 -7.92 14.48
C PRO A 41 1.84 -8.59 13.44
N TYR A 42 2.09 -8.27 12.16
CA TYR A 42 1.43 -8.89 11.02
C TYR A 42 2.49 -9.34 10.03
N ARG A 43 2.18 -10.39 9.26
CA ARG A 43 2.97 -10.80 8.10
C ARG A 43 2.10 -10.79 6.86
N ILE A 44 2.72 -10.54 5.71
CA ILE A 44 2.05 -10.67 4.41
C ILE A 44 1.88 -12.16 4.07
N THR A 45 0.70 -12.53 3.58
CA THR A 45 0.42 -13.90 3.14
C THR A 45 0.86 -14.09 1.68
N PRO A 46 0.95 -15.33 1.17
CA PRO A 46 1.16 -15.56 -0.26
C PRO A 46 0.10 -14.89 -1.15
N ALA A 47 -1.17 -14.87 -0.72
CA ALA A 47 -2.24 -14.18 -1.42
C ALA A 47 -2.03 -12.66 -1.44
N GLY A 48 -1.57 -12.08 -0.33
CA GLY A 48 -1.22 -10.67 -0.23
C GLY A 48 -0.04 -10.30 -1.12
N ILE A 49 0.99 -11.15 -1.22
CA ILE A 49 2.12 -10.94 -2.13
C ILE A 49 1.64 -10.91 -3.58
N ALA A 50 0.80 -11.87 -3.99
CA ALA A 50 0.25 -11.93 -5.34
C ALA A 50 -0.60 -10.68 -5.65
N ALA A 51 -1.48 -10.28 -4.73
CA ALA A 51 -2.28 -9.07 -4.85
C ALA A 51 -1.40 -7.81 -4.95
N PHE A 52 -0.35 -7.71 -4.13
CA PHE A 52 0.58 -6.59 -4.20
C PHE A 52 1.27 -6.49 -5.56
N HIS A 53 1.72 -7.60 -6.14
CA HIS A 53 2.30 -7.61 -7.49
C HIS A 53 1.33 -7.09 -8.55
N GLU A 54 0.06 -7.50 -8.50
CA GLU A 54 -0.97 -7.04 -9.43
C GLU A 54 -1.24 -5.54 -9.30
N GLN A 55 -1.38 -5.04 -8.06
CA GLN A 55 -1.61 -3.62 -7.80
C GLN A 55 -0.40 -2.77 -8.21
N ALA A 56 0.82 -3.21 -7.90
CA ALA A 56 2.05 -2.52 -8.30
C ALA A 56 2.18 -2.43 -9.83
N ALA A 57 1.92 -3.52 -10.54
CA ALA A 57 1.94 -3.53 -12.01
C ALA A 57 0.89 -2.57 -12.60
N THR A 58 -0.28 -2.45 -11.96
CA THR A 58 -1.32 -1.51 -12.36
C THR A 58 -0.89 -0.07 -12.16
N LEU A 59 -0.36 0.27 -10.99
CA LEU A 59 0.17 1.61 -10.70
C LEU A 59 1.31 1.99 -11.64
N GLN A 60 2.21 1.06 -11.97
CA GLN A 60 3.27 1.29 -12.93
C GLN A 60 2.71 1.64 -14.31
N ARG A 61 1.72 0.89 -14.82
CA ARG A 61 1.08 1.21 -16.11
C ARG A 61 0.43 2.59 -16.10
N VAL A 62 -0.32 2.92 -15.03
CA VAL A 62 -0.99 4.22 -14.89
C VAL A 62 0.02 5.36 -14.88
N THR A 63 1.10 5.23 -14.10
CA THR A 63 2.14 6.27 -14.00
C THR A 63 2.92 6.42 -15.31
N THR A 64 3.23 5.33 -16.01
CA THR A 64 3.87 5.39 -17.34
C THR A 64 3.01 6.17 -18.33
N VAL A 65 1.72 5.82 -18.45
CA VAL A 65 0.79 6.50 -19.36
C VAL A 65 0.58 7.95 -18.94
N GLY A 66 0.43 8.22 -17.64
CA GLY A 66 0.27 9.58 -17.11
C GLY A 66 1.45 10.48 -17.45
N LYS A 67 2.68 10.01 -17.24
CA LYS A 67 3.91 10.76 -17.59
C LYS A 67 4.00 11.03 -19.09
N ALA A 68 3.72 10.02 -19.92
CA ALA A 68 3.75 10.20 -21.37
C ALA A 68 2.77 11.27 -21.85
N ARG A 69 1.54 11.28 -21.30
CA ARG A 69 0.51 12.27 -21.63
C ARG A 69 0.86 13.66 -21.11
N LEU A 70 1.40 13.78 -19.91
CA LEU A 70 1.85 15.06 -19.37
C LEU A 70 2.95 15.68 -20.25
N ALA A 71 3.94 14.89 -20.66
CA ALA A 71 5.00 15.36 -21.56
C ALA A 71 4.46 15.86 -22.91
N MET A 72 3.37 15.28 -23.43
CA MET A 72 2.69 15.77 -24.64
C MET A 72 1.95 17.10 -24.43
N LEU A 73 1.44 17.36 -23.23
CA LEU A 73 0.73 18.59 -22.89
C LEU A 73 1.68 19.74 -22.54
N GLU A 74 2.81 19.43 -21.90
CA GLU A 74 3.87 20.37 -21.54
C GLU A 74 4.79 20.69 -22.74
N GLY A 75 4.65 19.94 -23.83
CA GLY A 75 5.34 20.16 -25.10
C GLY A 75 4.63 21.17 -26.02
N PHE A 76 4.56 22.43 -25.60
CA PHE A 76 4.54 23.67 -26.41
C PHE A 76 5.17 24.81 -25.61
#